data_AF-A0A4Q7W3S7-F1
#
_entry.id   AF-A0A4Q7W3S7-F1
#
_cell.length_a   1.000
_cell.length_b   1.000
_cell.length_c   1.000
_cell.angle_alpha   90.00
_cell.angle_beta   90.00
_cell.angle_gamma   90.00
#
_symmetry.space_group_name_H-M   'P 1'
#
loop_
_entity.id
_entity.type
_entity.pdbx_description
1 polymer ?
#
loop_
_entity_poly.entity_id
_entity_poly.type
_entity_poly.pdbx_seq_one_letter_code
_entity_poly.pdbx_strand_id
1 'polypeptide(L)'
;MQLAYFWEQEDAEAVAELLGGEVRRGRFHGEDDDEDHPWVVAVDHPDAERVVAEHDGWLETGTNEVGGAPAPLPQEPKRFK
;
A
#
# COMPACT_ATOMS: atom_id res chain seq x y z
N MET A 1 -6.19 1.40 -11.47
CA MET A 1 -4.98 0.80 -10.90
C MET A 1 -5.15 0.70 -9.40
N GLN A 2 -5.17 -0.53 -8.90
CA GLN A 2 -5.43 -0.89 -7.51
C GLN A 2 -4.14 -1.48 -6.93
N LEU A 3 -3.89 -1.27 -5.64
CA LEU A 3 -2.74 -1.81 -4.93
C LEU A 3 -3.24 -2.86 -3.95
N ALA A 4 -2.76 -4.09 -4.05
CA ALA A 4 -3.02 -5.11 -3.07
C ALA A 4 -1.79 -5.28 -2.18
N TYR A 5 -1.99 -5.39 -0.87
CA TYR A 5 -0.93 -5.54 0.11
C TYR A 5 -1.01 -6.92 0.76
N PHE A 6 0.15 -7.58 0.92
CA PHE A 6 0.27 -8.92 1.50
C PHE A 6 1.48 -8.97 2.44
N TRP A 7 1.37 -9.74 3.52
CA TRP A 7 2.51 -10.01 4.40
C TRP A 7 3.37 -11.17 3.89
N GLU A 8 2.73 -12.15 3.27
CA GLU A 8 3.38 -13.33 2.73
C GLU A 8 3.75 -13.11 1.26
N GLN A 9 5.00 -13.47 0.90
CA GLN A 9 5.48 -13.37 -0.48
C GLN A 9 4.68 -14.29 -1.40
N GLU A 10 4.39 -15.50 -0.93
CA GLU A 10 3.70 -16.54 -1.70
C GLU A 10 2.31 -16.07 -2.13
N ASP A 11 1.58 -15.39 -1.25
CA ASP A 11 0.27 -14.81 -1.58
C ASP A 11 0.39 -13.66 -2.59
N ALA A 12 1.39 -12.78 -2.43
CA ALA A 12 1.62 -11.69 -3.38
C ALA A 12 1.93 -12.22 -4.79
N GLU A 13 2.77 -13.26 -4.89
CA GLU A 13 3.12 -13.90 -6.16
C GLU A 13 1.90 -14.62 -6.77
N ALA A 14 1.15 -15.39 -5.98
CA ALA A 14 -0.05 -16.07 -6.45
C ALA A 14 -1.10 -15.10 -7.00
N VAL A 15 -1.34 -13.98 -6.30
CA VAL A 15 -2.28 -12.96 -6.75
C VAL A 15 -1.79 -12.23 -8.01
N ALA A 16 -0.48 -11.96 -8.09
CA ALA A 16 0.11 -11.37 -9.29
C ALA A 16 0.00 -12.30 -10.51
N GLU A 17 0.23 -13.60 -10.34
CA GLU A 17 0.06 -14.59 -11.42
C GLU A 17 -1.39 -14.74 -11.85
N LEU A 18 -2.33 -14.75 -10.90
CA LEU A 18 -3.77 -14.90 -11.18
C LEU A 18 -4.36 -13.68 -11.89
N LEU A 19 -3.96 -12.48 -11.46
CA LEU A 19 -4.56 -11.22 -11.94
C LEU A 19 -3.71 -10.50 -12.99
N GLY A 20 -2.52 -11.03 -13.31
CA GLY A 20 -1.56 -10.40 -14.20
C GLY A 20 -0.96 -9.10 -13.63
N GLY A 21 -0.78 -9.04 -12.31
CA GLY A 21 -0.24 -7.89 -11.60
C GLY A 21 1.28 -7.89 -11.51
N GLU A 22 1.85 -6.77 -11.07
CA GLU A 22 3.29 -6.66 -10.79
C GLU A 22 3.53 -6.62 -9.28
N VAL A 23 4.31 -7.57 -8.77
CA VAL A 23 4.77 -7.59 -7.37
C VAL A 23 5.91 -6.59 -7.17
N ARG A 24 5.78 -5.75 -6.15
CA ARG A 24 6.75 -4.71 -5.79
C ARG A 24 6.98 -4.74 -4.28
N ARG A 25 8.24 -4.53 -3.88
CA ARG A 25 8.62 -4.34 -2.48
C ARG A 25 9.23 -2.95 -2.31
N GLY A 26 8.72 -2.18 -1.36
CA GLY A 26 9.25 -0.84 -1.08
C GLY A 26 10.62 -0.93 -0.43
N ARG A 27 11.69 -0.57 -1.17
CA ARG A 27 13.02 -0.34 -0.58
C ARG A 27 12.97 0.98 0.20
N PHE A 28 12.76 0.95 1.51
CA PHE A 28 13.03 2.11 2.35
C PHE A 28 14.51 2.13 2.75
N HIS A 29 15.06 3.33 2.94
CA HIS A 29 16.49 3.60 3.04
C HIS A 29 17.19 2.82 4.16
N GLY A 30 17.97 1.80 3.82
CA GLY A 30 19.27 1.55 4.46
C GLY A 30 19.31 0.78 5.79
N GLU A 31 18.22 0.19 6.27
CA GLU A 31 18.30 -0.87 7.28
C GLU A 31 17.80 -2.19 6.66
N ASP A 32 18.51 -3.27 6.97
CA ASP A 32 18.32 -4.68 6.58
C ASP A 32 17.03 -5.26 7.19
N ASP A 33 15.97 -4.45 7.28
CA ASP A 33 14.65 -4.86 7.74
C ASP A 33 13.81 -5.30 6.53
N ASP A 34 14.38 -6.26 5.81
CA ASP A 34 13.74 -6.97 4.71
C ASP A 34 12.67 -7.95 5.25
N GLU A 35 12.19 -7.81 6.48
CA GLU A 35 11.20 -8.70 7.11
C GLU A 35 9.91 -7.96 7.53
N ASP A 36 9.95 -6.66 7.85
CA ASP A 36 8.75 -5.91 8.29
C ASP A 36 7.95 -5.21 7.16
N HIS A 37 8.34 -5.37 5.90
CA HIS A 37 7.67 -4.68 4.78
C HIS A 37 6.71 -5.57 4.00
N PRO A 38 5.40 -5.20 3.91
CA PRO A 38 4.44 -5.93 3.12
C PRO A 38 4.76 -5.86 1.62
N TRP A 39 4.46 -6.93 0.92
CA TRP A 39 4.48 -7.06 -0.53
C TRP A 39 3.31 -6.30 -1.13
N VAL A 40 3.58 -5.56 -2.21
CA VAL A 40 2.58 -4.74 -2.90
C VAL A 40 2.40 -5.26 -4.31
N VAL A 41 1.17 -5.60 -4.69
CA VAL A 41 0.84 -6.04 -6.04
C VAL A 41 0.01 -4.97 -6.72
N ALA A 42 0.54 -4.41 -7.80
CA ALA A 42 -0.20 -3.48 -8.65
C ALA A 42 -1.06 -4.26 -9.64
N VAL A 43 -2.38 -4.11 -9.55
CA VAL A 43 -3.35 -4.89 -10.33
C VAL A 43 -4.48 -4.02 -10.87
N ASP A 44 -4.91 -4.32 -12.09
CA ASP A 44 -6.08 -3.70 -12.74
C ASP A 44 -7.00 -4.80 -13.25
N HIS A 45 -7.67 -5.49 -12.31
CA HIS A 45 -8.56 -6.61 -12.60
C HIS A 45 -9.89 -6.43 -11.82
N PRO A 46 -11.05 -6.72 -12.44
CA PRO A 46 -12.36 -6.57 -11.77
C PRO A 46 -12.55 -7.53 -10.59
N ASP A 47 -11.97 -8.74 -10.66
CA ASP A 47 -11.97 -9.71 -9.56
C ASP A 47 -10.92 -9.44 -8.47
N ALA A 48 -10.17 -8.32 -8.54
CA ALA A 48 -9.07 -8.09 -7.61
C ALA A 48 -9.52 -8.11 -6.14
N GLU A 49 -10.66 -7.51 -5.80
CA GLU A 49 -11.18 -7.50 -4.43
C GLU A 49 -11.42 -8.90 -3.88
N ARG A 50 -12.03 -9.78 -4.69
CA ARG A 50 -12.32 -11.16 -4.32
C ARG A 50 -11.03 -11.94 -4.10
N VAL A 51 -10.13 -11.90 -5.07
CA VAL A 51 -8.87 -12.67 -5.02
C VAL A 51 -7.99 -12.20 -3.87
N VAL A 52 -7.89 -10.90 -3.64
CA VAL A 52 -7.11 -10.36 -2.52
C VAL A 52 -7.68 -10.81 -1.17
N ALA A 53 -9.00 -10.82 -1.00
CA ALA A 53 -9.65 -11.30 0.22
C ALA A 53 -9.47 -12.81 0.45
N GLU A 54 -9.34 -13.62 -0.61
CA GLU A 54 -9.06 -15.06 -0.51
C GLU A 54 -7.63 -15.36 -0.03
N HIS A 55 -6.71 -14.41 -0.21
CA HIS A 55 -5.28 -14.51 0.08
C HIS A 55 -4.85 -13.68 1.31
N ASP A 56 -5.78 -13.42 2.23
CA ASP A 56 -5.59 -12.60 3.45
C ASP A 56 -4.98 -11.20 3.18
N GLY A 57 -5.15 -10.70 1.97
CA GLY A 57 -4.62 -9.43 1.54
C GLY A 57 -5.59 -8.28 1.76
N TRP A 58 -5.07 -7.07 1.63
CA TRP A 58 -5.87 -5.85 1.63
C TRP A 58 -5.76 -5.11 0.31
N LEU A 59 -6.90 -4.82 -0.33
CA LEU A 59 -6.97 -4.07 -1.56
C LEU A 59 -7.20 -2.58 -1.27
N GLU A 60 -6.25 -1.75 -1.69
CA GLU A 60 -6.38 -0.32 -1.77
C GLU A 60 -6.72 0.09 -3.20
N THR A 61 -8.00 0.39 -3.42
CA THR A 61 -8.39 1.14 -4.61
C THR A 61 -7.83 2.54 -4.43
N GLY A 62 -6.89 2.95 -5.30
CA GLY A 62 -6.17 4.21 -5.16
C GLY A 62 -7.10 5.42 -5.11
N THR A 63 -7.62 5.75 -3.92
CA THR A 63 -7.95 7.11 -3.56
C THR A 63 -6.60 7.76 -3.32
N ASN A 64 -5.98 8.20 -4.40
CA ASN A 64 -4.92 9.19 -4.33
C ASN A 64 -5.58 10.48 -3.85
N GLU A 65 -6.01 10.52 -2.59
CA GLU A 65 -6.09 11.74 -1.84
C GLU A 65 -4.64 12.18 -1.73
N VAL A 66 -4.15 12.85 -2.78
CA VAL A 66 -2.94 13.66 -2.70
C VAL A 66 -3.19 14.53 -1.50
N GLY A 67 -2.58 14.17 -0.36
CA GLY A 67 -2.84 14.79 0.92
C GLY A 67 -2.78 16.28 0.69
N GLY A 68 -3.94 16.94 0.78
CA GLY A 68 -4.04 18.36 0.49
C GLY A 68 -2.95 19.07 1.26
N ALA A 69 -2.29 20.04 0.62
CA ALA A 69 -1.14 20.73 1.19
C ALA A 69 -1.38 21.02 2.68
N PRO A 70 -0.46 20.62 3.57
CA PRO A 70 -0.69 20.70 5.01
C PRO A 70 -1.09 22.13 5.37
N ALA A 71 -2.17 22.26 6.15
CA ALA A 71 -2.63 23.56 6.59
C ALA A 71 -1.46 24.33 7.25
N PRO A 72 -1.29 25.62 6.94
CA PRO A 72 -0.15 26.39 7.45
C PRO A 72 -0.18 26.40 8.97
N LEU A 73 1.00 26.17 9.56
CA LEU A 73 1.15 26.23 11.01
C LEU A 73 0.90 27.66 11.51
N PRO A 74 0.32 27.82 12.72
CA PRO A 74 0.22 29.13 13.35
C PRO A 74 1.62 29.72 13.58
N GLN A 75 1.85 30.93 13.07
CA GLN A 75 3.14 31.62 13.11
C GLN A 75 3.48 32.23 14.48
N GLU A 76 2.53 32.18 15.42
CA GLU A 76 2.68 32.82 16.72
C GLU A 76 2.30 31.86 17.86
N PRO A 77 3.03 31.91 18.98
CA PRO A 77 2.73 31.07 20.14
C PRO A 77 1.40 31.47 20.76
N LYS A 78 0.52 30.49 21.00
CA LYS A 78 -0.71 30.69 21.76
C LYS A 78 -0.36 31.00 23.22
N ARG A 79 -0.52 32.26 23.63
CA ARG A 79 -0.48 32.66 25.04
C ARG A 79 -1.81 32.27 25.68
N PHE A 80 -1.80 31.20 26.48
CA PHE A 80 -2.85 30.93 27.45
C PHE A 80 -2.67 31.88 28.64
N LYS A 81 -3.79 32.44 29.14
CA LYS A 81 -3.85 33.34 30.29
C LYS A 81 -4.31 32.59 31.52
#